data_AF-A0A7C3XZM4-F1
#
_entry.id   AF-A0A7C3XZM4-F1
#
_cell.length_a   1.000
_cell.length_b   1.000
_cell.length_c   1.000
_cell.angle_alpha   90.00
_cell.angle_beta   90.00
_cell.angle_gamma   90.00
#
_symmetry.space_group_name_H-M   'P 1'
#
loop_
_entity.id
_entity.type
_entity.pdbx_description
1 polymer ?
#
loop_
_entity_poly.entity_id
_entity_poly.type
_entity_poly.pdbx_seq_one_letter_code
_entity_poly.pdbx_strand_id
1 'polypeptide(L)' 'MNRSKELKIGIIGTGGMAHWHAKSFLNIDNVKLVAFCDIDEEKVKK' A
#
# COMPACT_ATOMS: atom_id res chain seq x y z
N MET A 1 26.04 -10.96 -2.39
CA MET A 1 24.70 -10.76 -3.00
C MET A 1 24.07 -9.53 -2.34
N ASN A 2 24.31 -8.32 -2.85
CA ASN A 2 23.93 -7.08 -2.15
C ASN A 2 22.80 -6.33 -2.86
N ARG A 3 21.65 -6.28 -2.19
CA ARG A 3 20.87 -5.08 -1.81
C ARG A 3 19.48 -5.56 -1.42
N SER A 4 19.09 -5.36 -0.17
CA SER A 4 17.70 -5.49 0.28
C SER A 4 16.85 -4.54 -0.56
N LYS A 5 16.29 -5.03 -1.68
CA LYS A 5 15.44 -4.22 -2.55
C LYS A 5 14.12 -4.01 -1.81
N GLU A 6 13.84 -2.76 -1.48
CA GLU A 6 12.54 -2.33 -0.99
C GLU A 6 11.47 -2.58 -2.06
N LEU A 7 10.43 -3.34 -1.71
CA LEU A 7 9.28 -3.57 -2.56
C LEU A 7 8.30 -2.41 -2.41
N LYS A 8 8.13 -1.64 -3.49
CA LYS A 8 7.17 -0.52 -3.54
C LYS A 8 5.82 -1.03 -4.02
N ILE A 9 4.78 -0.78 -3.24
CA ILE A 9 3.42 -1.25 -3.50
C ILE A 9 2.49 -0.06 -3.72
N GLY A 10 1.73 -0.10 -4.81
CA GLY A 10 0.55 0.74 -5.01
C GLY A 10 -0.72 -0.09 -4.78
N ILE A 11 -1.76 0.52 -4.23
CA ILE A 11 -3.06 -0.12 -3.97
C ILE A 11 -4.15 0.55 -4.81
N ILE A 12 -4.95 -0.26 -5.52
CA ILE A 12 -6.11 0.19 -6.31
C ILE A 12 -7.39 -0.28 -5.61
N GLY A 13 -8.27 0.66 -5.30
CA GLY A 13 -9.39 0.52 -4.37
C GLY A 13 -8.96 0.73 -2.92
N THR A 14 -9.72 1.48 -2.13
CA THR A 14 -9.45 1.77 -0.70
C THR A 14 -10.54 1.22 0.23
N GLY A 15 -11.25 0.18 -0.21
CA GLY A 15 -12.25 -0.55 0.59
C GLY A 15 -11.64 -1.40 1.72
N GLY A 16 -12.49 -2.18 2.42
CA GLY A 16 -12.07 -2.97 3.57
C GLY A 16 -10.88 -3.91 3.31
N MET A 17 -10.85 -4.58 2.14
CA MET A 17 -9.74 -5.47 1.77
C MET A 17 -8.41 -4.70 1.61
N ALA A 18 -8.45 -3.53 0.97
CA ALA A 18 -7.27 -2.69 0.81
C ALA A 18 -6.71 -2.25 2.17
N HIS A 19 -7.58 -1.94 3.13
CA HIS A 19 -7.18 -1.63 4.50
C HIS A 19 -6.46 -2.79 5.21
N TRP A 20 -7.00 -4.01 5.08
CA TRP A 20 -6.36 -5.21 5.61
C TRP A 20 -5.00 -5.47 4.96
N HIS A 21 -4.91 -5.39 3.63
CA HIS A 21 -3.65 -5.55 2.91
C HIS A 21 -2.62 -4.48 3.30
N ALA A 22 -3.02 -3.21 3.36
CA ALA A 22 -2.15 -2.11 3.77
C ALA A 22 -1.59 -2.34 5.18
N LYS A 23 -2.43 -2.73 6.15
CA LYS A 23 -1.98 -3.09 7.50
C LYS A 23 -0.96 -4.22 7.50
N SER A 24 -1.21 -5.29 6.76
CA SER A 24 -0.26 -6.41 6.67
C SER A 24 1.06 -6.00 6.03
N PHE A 25 1.01 -5.21 4.96
CA PHE A 25 2.21 -4.73 4.25
C PHE A 25 3.07 -3.78 5.08
N LEU A 26 2.46 -2.95 5.94
CA LEU A 26 3.19 -2.08 6.86
C LEU A 26 3.98 -2.84 7.93
N ASN A 27 3.70 -4.13 8.15
CA ASN A 27 4.44 -4.99 9.08
C ASN A 27 5.58 -5.77 8.40
N ILE A 28 5.94 -5.45 7.15
CA ILE A 28 7.01 -6.12 6.40
C ILE A 28 8.18 -5.14 6.22
N ASP A 29 9.33 -5.45 6.81
CA ASP A 29 10.49 -4.55 6.93
C ASP A 29 11.04 -4.00 5.60
N ASN A 30 10.83 -4.72 4.49
CA ASN A 30 11.32 -4.35 3.17
C ASN A 30 10.20 -3.94 2.20
N VAL A 31 9.06 -3.49 2.71
CA VAL A 31 7.92 -3.04 1.90
C VAL A 31 7.60 -1.56 2.18
N LYS A 32 7.27 -0.84 1.11
CA LYS A 32 6.82 0.54 1.18
C LYS A 32 5.56 0.74 0.36
N LEU A 33 4.50 1.22 0.99
CA LEU A 33 3.31 1.70 0.28
C LEU A 33 3.62 3.07 -0.32
N VAL A 34 3.44 3.23 -1.64
CA VAL A 34 3.84 4.45 -2.38
C VAL A 34 2.70 5.12 -3.12
N ALA A 35 1.57 4.45 -3.30
CA ALA A 35 0.42 4.99 -4.02
C ALA A 35 -0.88 4.33 -3.57
N PHE A 36 -1.96 5.10 -3.63
CA PHE A 36 -3.33 4.66 -3.44
C PHE A 36 -4.20 5.29 -4.53
N CYS A 37 -5.22 4.57 -4.98
CA CYS A 37 -6.18 5.05 -5.98
C CYS A 37 -7.56 4.48 -5.64
N ASP A 38 -8.62 5.27 -5.81
CA ASP A 38 -10.01 4.83 -5.75
C ASP A 38 -10.82 5.66 -6.75
N ILE A 39 -11.98 5.14 -7.17
CA ILE A 39 -12.90 5.91 -8.03
C ILE A 39 -13.50 7.10 -7.29
N ASP A 40 -13.61 6.99 -5.97
CA ASP A 40 -14.02 8.06 -5.07
C ASP A 40 -12.77 8.77 -4.50
N GLU A 41 -12.43 9.92 -5.09
CA GLU A 41 -11.23 10.69 -4.74
C GLU A 41 -11.17 11.07 -3.25
N GLU A 42 -12.33 11.28 -2.61
CA GLU A 42 -12.42 11.59 -1.18
C GLU A 42 -11.90 10.44 -0.31
N LYS A 43 -11.98 9.19 -0.78
CA LYS A 43 -11.43 8.05 -0.02
C LYS A 43 -9.91 7.93 -0.08
N VAL A 44 -9.26 8.62 -1.01
CA VAL A 44 -7.79 8.66 -1.13
C VAL A 44 -7.22 9.88 -0.40
N LYS A 45 -7.99 10.98 -0.33
CA LYS A 45 -7.56 12.25 0.30
C LYS A 45 -7.77 12.30 1.83
N LYS A 46 -8.57 11.40 2.39
CA LYS A 46 -8.78 11.28 3.85
C LYS A 46 -7.55 10.77 4.58
#